data_AF-A0A7S6ZWE8-F1
#
_entry.id   AF-A0A7S6ZWE8-F1
#
_cell.length_a   1.000
_cell.length_b   1.000
_cell.length_c   1.000
_cell.angle_alpha   90.00
_cell.angle_beta   90.00
_cell.angle_gamma   90.00
#
_symmetry.space_group_name_H-M   'P 1'
#
loop_
_entity.id
_entity.type
_entity.pdbx_description
1 polymer ?
#
loop_
_entity_poly.entity_id
_entity_poly.type
_entity_poly.pdbx_seq_one_letter_code
_entity_poly.pdbx_strand_id
1 'polypeptide(L)'
;MQQSTDTAYREVLKLSEALLLCQRELAQVREDQEPLMEQCSAWRAESATAQAISSHLAASLADHLSRAFWEQREPGAAIGWRRFVTSRWPRLRKLFARWRPTAAMVEAEHIRLIEASPFFQPAWYLQQHADVALACINPAAHYLHCGAAEGRDPGPEFSTRDYLERYPELAQSGVNPLVHSLQSTAA
;
A
#
# COMPACT_ATOMS: atom_id res chain seq x y z
N MET A 1 53.98 -35.98 -10.01
CA MET A 1 53.70 -34.71 -9.30
C MET A 1 53.55 -33.52 -10.24
N GLN A 2 54.39 -33.37 -11.28
CA GLN A 2 54.32 -32.26 -12.27
C GLN A 2 52.95 -32.06 -12.96
N GLN A 3 52.24 -33.13 -13.30
CA GLN A 3 50.95 -33.05 -14.00
C GLN A 3 49.82 -32.52 -13.09
N SER A 4 49.85 -32.85 -11.80
CA SER A 4 48.83 -32.40 -10.83
C SER A 4 48.93 -30.90 -10.54
N THR A 5 50.14 -30.34 -10.55
CA THR A 5 50.37 -28.91 -10.35
C THR A 5 49.99 -28.08 -11.58
N ASP A 6 50.18 -28.62 -12.80
CA ASP A 6 49.81 -27.94 -14.04
C ASP A 6 48.28 -27.88 -14.24
N THR A 7 47.55 -28.93 -13.84
CA THR A 7 46.08 -28.92 -13.84
C THR A 7 45.51 -27.90 -12.84
N ALA A 8 46.04 -27.86 -11.62
CA ALA A 8 45.61 -26.90 -10.60
C ALA A 8 45.86 -25.44 -11.06
N TYR A 9 46.99 -25.17 -11.71
CA TYR A 9 47.32 -23.84 -12.21
C TYR A 9 46.37 -23.39 -13.33
N ARG A 10 45.97 -24.29 -14.24
CA ARG A 10 44.98 -23.99 -15.29
C ARG A 10 43.59 -23.69 -14.72
N GLU A 11 43.17 -24.40 -13.68
CA GLU A 11 41.88 -24.14 -13.03
C GLU A 11 41.88 -22.79 -12.29
N VAL A 12 42.98 -22.45 -11.60
CA VAL A 12 43.15 -21.12 -10.98
C VAL A 12 43.11 -20.01 -12.04
N LEU A 13 43.74 -20.21 -13.20
CA LEU A 13 43.70 -19.24 -14.29
C LEU A 13 42.27 -19.01 -14.81
N LYS A 14 41.53 -20.08 -15.09
CA LYS A 14 40.13 -20.01 -15.54
C LYS A 14 39.24 -19.29 -14.54
N LEU A 15 39.40 -19.59 -13.25
CA LEU A 15 38.64 -18.93 -12.18
C LEU A 15 38.99 -17.44 -12.09
N SER A 16 40.26 -17.08 -12.30
CA SER A 16 40.67 -15.67 -12.29
C SER A 16 40.09 -14.89 -13.48
N GLU A 17 40.04 -15.50 -14.67
CA GLU A 17 39.40 -14.90 -15.86
C GLU A 17 37.90 -14.75 -15.67
N ALA A 18 37.22 -15.78 -15.13
CA ALA A 18 35.80 -15.71 -14.81
C ALA A 18 35.50 -14.64 -13.76
N LEU A 19 36.34 -14.50 -12.73
CA LEU A 19 36.19 -13.47 -11.71
C LEU A 19 36.32 -12.07 -12.31
N LEU A 20 37.30 -11.85 -13.19
CA LEU A 20 37.50 -10.57 -13.87
C LEU A 20 36.31 -10.23 -14.79
N LEU A 21 35.76 -11.23 -15.48
CA LEU A 21 34.55 -11.05 -16.30
C LEU A 21 33.36 -10.65 -15.43
N CYS A 22 33.09 -11.37 -14.34
CA CYS A 22 32.02 -11.04 -13.40
C CYS A 22 32.20 -9.64 -12.79
N GLN A 23 33.43 -9.25 -12.43
CA GLN A 23 33.72 -7.91 -11.90
C GLN A 23 33.40 -6.82 -12.91
N ARG A 24 33.71 -7.06 -14.19
CA ARG A 24 33.41 -6.13 -15.28
C ARG A 24 31.91 -6.02 -15.54
N GLU A 25 31.19 -7.14 -15.55
CA GLU A 25 29.73 -7.16 -15.70
C GLU A 25 29.03 -6.45 -14.53
N LEU A 26 29.48 -6.68 -13.30
CA LEU A 26 28.97 -5.96 -12.12
C LEU A 26 29.24 -4.46 -12.19
N ALA A 27 30.41 -4.06 -12.69
CA ALA A 27 30.73 -2.65 -12.91
C ALA A 27 29.80 -2.02 -13.95
N GLN A 28 29.54 -2.73 -15.07
CA GLN A 28 28.62 -2.27 -16.09
C GLN A 28 27.18 -2.14 -15.57
N VAL A 29 26.68 -3.16 -14.86
CA VAL A 29 25.33 -3.12 -14.26
C VAL A 29 25.21 -1.96 -13.27
N ARG A 30 26.26 -1.67 -12.51
CA ARG A 30 26.28 -0.53 -11.59
C ARG A 30 26.23 0.81 -12.32
N GLU A 31 27.03 0.95 -13.38
CA GLU A 31 27.03 2.15 -14.23
C GLU A 31 25.68 2.36 -14.92
N ASP A 32 25.03 1.29 -15.37
CA ASP A 32 23.69 1.33 -15.96
C ASP A 32 22.60 1.65 -14.92
N GLN A 33 22.82 1.32 -13.63
CA GLN A 33 21.88 1.61 -12.53
C GLN A 33 21.90 3.06 -12.07
N GLU A 34 23.04 3.74 -12.08
CA GLU A 34 23.16 5.15 -11.66
C GLU A 34 22.18 6.10 -12.38
N PRO A 35 22.08 6.11 -13.73
CA PRO A 35 21.13 6.99 -14.43
C PRO A 35 19.67 6.58 -14.19
N LEU A 36 19.38 5.30 -13.95
CA LEU A 36 18.03 4.84 -13.61
C LEU A 36 17.61 5.29 -12.21
N MET A 37 18.53 5.27 -11.23
CA MET A 37 18.29 5.78 -9.88
C MET A 37 18.06 7.28 -9.88
N GLU A 38 18.83 8.03 -10.68
CA GLU A 38 18.67 9.48 -10.84
C GLU A 38 17.34 9.82 -11.52
N GLN A 39 16.95 9.09 -12.57
CA GLN A 39 15.62 9.23 -13.14
C GLN A 39 14.54 8.93 -12.11
N CYS A 40 14.64 7.82 -11.37
CA CYS A 40 13.66 7.49 -10.32
C CYS A 40 13.59 8.54 -9.21
N SER A 41 14.71 9.17 -8.83
CA SER A 41 14.71 10.25 -7.82
C SER A 41 14.07 11.53 -8.35
N ALA A 42 14.33 11.89 -9.62
CA ALA A 42 13.69 13.02 -10.30
C ALA A 42 12.17 12.82 -10.39
N TRP A 43 11.72 11.66 -10.86
CA TRP A 43 10.29 11.30 -10.92
C TRP A 43 9.62 11.32 -9.54
N ARG A 44 10.32 10.89 -8.48
CA ARG A 44 9.82 10.98 -7.10
C ARG A 44 9.68 12.43 -6.64
N ALA A 45 10.65 13.30 -6.94
CA ALA A 45 10.59 14.72 -6.60
C ALA A 45 9.44 15.43 -7.32
N GLU A 46 9.29 15.19 -8.64
CA GLU A 46 8.17 15.71 -9.43
C GLU A 46 6.82 15.22 -8.87
N SER A 47 6.71 13.92 -8.58
CA SER A 47 5.49 13.34 -7.99
C SER A 47 5.19 13.88 -6.59
N ALA A 48 6.22 14.17 -5.77
CA ALA A 48 6.06 14.76 -4.45
C ALA A 48 5.51 16.19 -4.54
N THR A 49 5.97 17.01 -5.49
CA THR A 49 5.42 18.35 -5.70
C THR A 49 3.97 18.30 -6.18
N ALA A 50 3.64 17.39 -7.09
CA ALA A 50 2.27 17.18 -7.54
C ALA A 50 1.35 16.71 -6.40
N GLN A 51 1.84 15.82 -5.53
CA GLN A 51 1.10 15.34 -4.36
C GLN A 51 0.88 16.46 -3.33
N ALA A 52 1.88 17.30 -3.09
CA ALA A 52 1.77 18.45 -2.18
C ALA A 52 0.74 19.47 -2.68
N ILE A 53 0.78 19.82 -3.97
CA ILE A 53 -0.20 20.72 -4.60
C ILE A 53 -1.61 20.11 -4.52
N SER A 54 -1.76 18.82 -4.86
CA SER A 54 -3.05 18.13 -4.78
C SER A 54 -3.61 18.13 -3.35
N SER A 55 -2.76 17.86 -2.35
CA SER A 55 -3.16 17.83 -0.94
C SER A 55 -3.55 19.23 -0.44
N HIS A 56 -2.80 20.26 -0.82
CA HIS A 56 -3.10 21.64 -0.48
C HIS A 56 -4.41 22.11 -1.13
N LEU A 57 -4.62 21.81 -2.41
CA LEU A 57 -5.87 22.12 -3.11
C LEU A 57 -7.06 21.38 -2.52
N ALA A 58 -6.89 20.10 -2.16
CA ALA A 58 -7.93 19.32 -1.50
C ALA A 58 -8.29 19.92 -0.13
N ALA A 59 -7.31 20.31 0.68
CA ALA A 59 -7.51 20.94 1.98
C ALA A 59 -8.15 22.33 1.86
N SER A 60 -7.67 23.17 0.93
CA SER A 60 -8.22 24.51 0.67
C SER A 60 -9.66 24.43 0.17
N LEU A 61 -9.96 23.49 -0.73
CA LEU A 61 -11.31 23.24 -1.19
C LEU A 61 -12.20 22.70 -0.06
N ALA A 62 -11.69 21.80 0.78
CA ALA A 62 -12.41 21.31 1.94
C ALA A 62 -12.74 22.41 2.95
N ASP A 63 -11.81 23.33 3.25
CA ASP A 63 -12.03 24.48 4.15
C ASP A 63 -13.02 25.48 3.54
N HIS A 64 -12.84 25.86 2.28
CA HIS A 64 -13.75 26.78 1.58
C HIS A 64 -15.16 26.22 1.46
N LEU A 65 -15.29 24.93 1.14
CA LEU A 65 -16.59 24.29 1.14
C LEU A 65 -17.12 24.21 2.57
N SER A 66 -16.36 23.71 3.55
CA SER A 66 -16.82 23.58 4.96
C SER A 66 -17.31 24.88 5.59
N ARG A 67 -16.60 26.01 5.39
CA ARG A 67 -17.02 27.32 5.91
C ARG A 67 -18.33 27.82 5.29
N ALA A 68 -18.55 27.59 4.00
CA ALA A 68 -19.81 27.93 3.32
C ALA A 68 -20.93 26.88 3.56
N PHE A 69 -20.59 25.71 4.12
CA PHE A 69 -21.42 24.50 4.10
C PHE A 69 -21.99 24.11 5.47
N TRP A 70 -21.33 24.47 6.57
CA TRP A 70 -21.71 24.03 7.93
C TRP A 70 -22.44 25.07 8.80
N GLU A 71 -22.68 26.30 8.34
CA GLU A 71 -23.36 27.33 9.16
C GLU A 71 -24.88 27.10 9.36
N GLN A 72 -25.53 26.12 8.72
CA GLN A 72 -26.99 25.96 8.81
C GLN A 72 -27.55 24.54 9.04
N ARG A 73 -26.73 23.49 9.18
CA ARG A 73 -27.26 22.16 9.55
C ARG A 73 -26.15 21.21 10.03
N GLU A 74 -26.31 20.67 11.24
CA GLU A 74 -25.44 19.59 11.73
C GLU A 74 -25.62 18.32 10.87
N PRO A 75 -24.54 17.67 10.40
CA PRO A 75 -24.65 16.46 9.60
C PRO A 75 -24.78 15.22 10.48
N GLY A 76 -26.02 14.83 10.73
CA GLY A 76 -26.33 13.41 10.72
C GLY A 76 -26.26 12.89 9.27
N ALA A 77 -25.50 11.82 9.03
CA ALA A 77 -25.40 11.02 7.80
C ALA A 77 -24.36 11.43 6.73
N ALA A 78 -23.21 10.74 6.78
CA ALA A 78 -22.81 9.71 5.81
C ALA A 78 -22.93 9.96 4.28
N ILE A 79 -22.95 11.21 3.79
CA ILE A 79 -22.84 11.48 2.35
C ILE A 79 -21.40 11.89 2.03
N GLY A 80 -20.62 10.93 1.49
CA GLY A 80 -19.26 11.22 1.00
C GLY A 80 -19.25 12.31 -0.07
N TRP A 81 -18.25 13.21 -0.02
CA TRP A 81 -18.17 14.43 -0.85
C TRP A 81 -18.34 14.18 -2.37
N ARG A 82 -17.94 13.01 -2.87
CA ARG A 82 -18.18 12.57 -4.26
C ARG A 82 -19.66 12.48 -4.61
N ARG A 83 -20.49 11.92 -3.72
CA ARG A 83 -21.94 11.76 -3.90
C ARG A 83 -22.64 13.12 -3.86
N PHE A 84 -22.14 14.05 -3.05
CA PHE A 84 -22.61 15.43 -3.00
C PHE A 84 -22.29 16.22 -4.29
N VAL A 85 -21.01 16.24 -4.71
CA VAL A 85 -20.57 16.98 -5.91
C VAL A 85 -21.28 16.45 -7.17
N THR A 86 -21.44 15.14 -7.30
CA THR A 86 -22.13 14.53 -8.44
C THR A 86 -23.65 14.70 -8.40
N SER A 87 -24.24 14.91 -7.22
CA SER A 87 -25.66 15.28 -7.07
C SER A 87 -25.92 16.75 -7.43
N ARG A 88 -25.01 17.66 -7.09
CA ARG A 88 -25.16 19.10 -7.33
C ARG A 88 -24.73 19.53 -8.74
N TRP A 89 -23.77 18.83 -9.33
CA TRP A 89 -23.28 19.05 -10.70
C TRP A 89 -23.18 17.72 -11.48
N PRO A 90 -24.28 17.26 -12.10
CA PRO A 90 -24.32 15.98 -12.82
C PRO A 90 -23.30 15.88 -13.96
N ARG A 91 -22.87 17.01 -14.52
CA ARG A 91 -21.87 17.10 -15.59
C ARG A 91 -20.45 16.73 -15.12
N LEU A 92 -20.12 16.99 -13.85
CA LEU A 92 -18.82 16.64 -13.27
C LEU A 92 -18.69 15.13 -13.02
N ARG A 93 -19.80 14.37 -13.06
CA ARG A 93 -19.81 12.92 -12.93
C ARG A 93 -18.88 12.21 -13.93
N LYS A 94 -18.76 12.73 -15.15
CA LYS A 94 -17.86 12.18 -16.19
C LYS A 94 -16.38 12.45 -15.93
N LEU A 95 -16.05 13.56 -15.28
CA LEU A 95 -14.67 13.94 -14.94
C LEU A 95 -14.13 13.03 -13.83
N PHE A 96 -14.95 12.75 -12.82
CA PHE A 96 -14.58 11.84 -11.74
C PHE A 96 -14.72 10.35 -12.08
N ALA A 97 -15.46 10.00 -13.15
CA ALA A 97 -15.55 8.62 -13.62
C ALA A 97 -14.25 8.13 -14.29
N ARG A 98 -13.50 9.03 -14.93
CA ARG A 98 -12.25 8.70 -15.63
C ARG A 98 -11.03 8.73 -14.70
N TRP A 99 -11.12 9.45 -13.58
CA TRP A 99 -10.06 9.51 -12.58
C TRP A 99 -10.18 8.32 -11.61
N ARG A 100 -9.36 7.29 -11.85
CA ARG A 100 -9.11 6.20 -10.90
C ARG A 100 -7.67 6.31 -10.42
N PRO A 101 -7.40 6.85 -9.22
CA PRO A 101 -6.06 6.76 -8.68
C PRO A 101 -5.68 5.27 -8.55
N THR A 102 -4.51 4.88 -9.02
CA THR A 102 -3.98 3.50 -8.93
C THR A 102 -4.04 2.99 -7.49
N ALA A 103 -3.79 3.87 -6.51
CA ALA A 103 -3.96 3.60 -5.09
C ALA A 103 -5.36 3.10 -4.71
N ALA A 104 -6.44 3.67 -5.27
CA ALA A 104 -7.80 3.23 -4.97
C ALA A 104 -8.15 1.86 -5.61
N MET A 105 -7.44 1.45 -6.66
CA MET A 105 -7.59 0.11 -7.23
C MET A 105 -6.90 -0.93 -6.35
N VAL A 106 -5.69 -0.63 -5.88
CA VAL A 106 -4.96 -1.50 -4.93
C VAL A 106 -5.71 -1.63 -3.62
N GLU A 107 -6.25 -0.54 -3.10
CA GLU A 107 -7.10 -0.53 -1.90
C GLU A 107 -8.35 -1.40 -2.09
N ALA A 108 -9.08 -1.23 -3.20
CA ALA A 108 -10.25 -2.04 -3.49
C ALA A 108 -9.91 -3.53 -3.61
N GLU A 109 -8.72 -3.86 -4.10
CA GLU A 109 -8.24 -5.24 -4.16
C GLU A 109 -7.91 -5.81 -2.77
N HIS A 110 -7.21 -5.05 -1.92
CA HIS A 110 -6.97 -5.47 -0.54
C HIS A 110 -8.26 -5.64 0.27
N ILE A 111 -9.24 -4.77 0.08
CA ILE A 111 -10.57 -4.92 0.71
C ILE A 111 -11.21 -6.24 0.25
N ARG A 112 -11.18 -6.54 -1.05
CA ARG A 112 -11.72 -7.80 -1.58
C ARG A 112 -10.97 -9.03 -1.06
N LEU A 113 -9.65 -8.95 -0.95
CA LEU A 113 -8.83 -10.03 -0.39
C LEU A 113 -9.19 -10.29 1.07
N ILE A 114 -9.39 -9.23 1.86
CA ILE A 114 -9.85 -9.34 3.26
C ILE A 114 -11.26 -9.94 3.30
N GLU A 115 -12.20 -9.44 2.50
CA GLU A 115 -13.58 -9.95 2.47
C GLU A 115 -13.68 -11.41 2.03
N ALA A 116 -12.82 -11.86 1.12
CA ALA A 116 -12.75 -13.24 0.66
C ALA A 116 -11.99 -14.17 1.61
N SER A 117 -11.33 -13.62 2.63
CA SER A 117 -10.55 -14.38 3.60
C SER A 117 -11.45 -15.22 4.50
N PRO A 118 -11.09 -16.49 4.78
CA PRO A 118 -11.81 -17.28 5.78
C PRO A 118 -11.67 -16.71 7.20
N PHE A 119 -10.63 -15.91 7.44
CA PHE A 119 -10.34 -15.33 8.75
C PHE A 119 -11.11 -14.05 9.06
N PHE A 120 -11.68 -13.40 8.03
CA PHE A 120 -12.44 -12.16 8.21
C PHE A 120 -13.93 -12.47 8.31
N GLN A 121 -14.54 -12.12 9.45
CA GLN A 121 -15.96 -12.36 9.69
C GLN A 121 -16.70 -11.03 9.88
N PRO A 122 -17.31 -10.45 8.83
CA PRO A 122 -17.89 -9.10 8.88
C PRO A 122 -18.95 -8.94 9.98
N ALA A 123 -19.82 -9.94 10.16
CA ALA A 123 -20.87 -9.91 11.17
C ALA A 123 -20.30 -9.94 12.60
N TRP A 124 -19.28 -10.77 12.83
CA TRP A 124 -18.58 -10.83 14.10
C TRP A 124 -17.83 -9.52 14.38
N TYR A 125 -17.13 -9.00 13.38
CA TYR A 125 -16.37 -7.74 13.49
C TYR A 125 -17.28 -6.56 13.88
N LEU A 126 -18.45 -6.44 13.24
CA LEU A 126 -19.43 -5.40 13.57
C LEU A 126 -20.10 -5.61 14.94
N GLN A 127 -20.23 -6.86 15.41
CA GLN A 127 -20.72 -7.15 16.76
C GLN A 127 -19.71 -6.72 17.83
N GLN A 128 -18.40 -6.93 17.58
CA GLN A 128 -17.34 -6.53 18.51
C GLN A 128 -17.06 -5.02 18.46
N HIS A 129 -17.32 -4.38 17.33
CA HIS A 129 -16.97 -2.99 17.07
C HIS A 129 -18.21 -2.17 16.70
N ALA A 130 -19.01 -1.86 17.73
CA ALA A 130 -20.25 -1.10 17.59
C ALA A 130 -20.01 0.32 17.05
N ASP A 131 -18.83 0.90 17.28
CA ASP A 131 -18.38 2.16 16.68
C ASP A 131 -18.36 2.10 15.15
N VAL A 132 -17.86 1.00 14.58
CA VAL A 132 -17.83 0.75 13.13
C VAL A 132 -19.24 0.55 12.58
N ALA A 133 -20.09 -0.17 13.32
CA ALA A 133 -21.48 -0.38 12.96
C ALA A 133 -22.29 0.92 12.95
N LEU A 134 -22.14 1.77 13.98
CA LEU A 134 -22.81 3.07 14.09
C LEU A 134 -22.33 4.06 13.03
N ALA A 135 -21.05 4.00 12.67
CA ALA A 135 -20.49 4.82 11.61
C ALA A 135 -20.88 4.36 10.19
N CYS A 136 -21.55 3.21 10.05
CA CYS A 136 -21.93 2.60 8.77
C CYS A 136 -20.73 2.44 7.80
N ILE A 137 -19.55 2.15 8.34
CA ILE A 137 -18.32 1.96 7.56
C ILE A 137 -18.23 0.49 7.13
N ASN A 138 -17.69 0.23 5.92
CA ASN A 138 -17.39 -1.14 5.51
C ASN A 138 -16.37 -1.75 6.50
N PRO A 139 -16.66 -2.90 7.12
CA PRO A 139 -15.81 -3.45 8.17
C PRO A 139 -14.44 -3.91 7.66
N ALA A 140 -14.34 -4.41 6.43
CA ALA A 140 -13.05 -4.80 5.83
C ALA A 140 -12.19 -3.56 5.52
N ALA A 141 -12.81 -2.49 5.02
CA ALA A 141 -12.13 -1.21 4.82
C ALA A 141 -11.66 -0.61 6.17
N HIS A 142 -12.48 -0.69 7.22
CA HIS A 142 -12.09 -0.25 8.54
C HIS A 142 -10.90 -1.08 9.07
N TYR A 143 -10.95 -2.40 8.93
CA TYR A 143 -9.87 -3.27 9.36
C TYR A 143 -8.56 -3.01 8.60
N LEU A 144 -8.65 -2.76 7.30
CA LEU A 144 -7.51 -2.43 6.44
C LEU A 144 -6.77 -1.17 6.93
N HIS A 145 -7.51 -0.10 7.27
CA HIS A 145 -6.94 1.22 7.56
C HIS A 145 -6.69 1.52 9.04
N CYS A 146 -7.57 1.03 9.92
CA CYS A 146 -7.58 1.40 11.34
C CYS A 146 -7.50 0.16 12.23
N GLY A 147 -8.33 -0.85 11.96
CA GLY A 147 -8.49 -2.00 12.85
C GLY A 147 -7.19 -2.75 13.11
N ALA A 148 -6.39 -3.01 12.08
CA ALA A 148 -5.11 -3.70 12.26
C ALA A 148 -4.10 -2.91 13.11
N ALA A 149 -4.00 -1.59 12.90
CA ALA A 149 -3.09 -0.72 13.66
C ALA A 149 -3.54 -0.55 15.12
N GLU A 150 -4.85 -0.60 15.36
CA GLU A 150 -5.46 -0.62 16.69
C GLU A 150 -5.35 -2.00 17.38
N GLY A 151 -4.80 -3.01 16.70
CA GLY A 151 -4.70 -4.37 17.20
C GLY A 151 -6.04 -5.09 17.32
N ARG A 152 -7.07 -4.65 16.59
CA ARG A 152 -8.38 -5.33 16.53
C ARG A 152 -8.26 -6.59 15.69
N ASP A 153 -9.02 -7.61 16.05
CA ASP A 153 -9.02 -8.88 15.32
C ASP A 153 -10.05 -8.87 14.18
N PRO A 154 -9.72 -9.39 12.98
CA PRO A 154 -10.64 -9.49 11.85
C PRO A 154 -11.73 -10.55 12.06
N GLY A 155 -11.49 -11.50 12.97
CA GLY A 155 -12.36 -12.63 13.27
C GLY A 155 -11.76 -13.49 14.38
N PRO A 156 -12.52 -14.46 14.91
CA PRO A 156 -12.11 -15.30 16.04
C PRO A 156 -10.94 -16.24 15.71
N GLU A 157 -10.66 -16.49 14.44
CA GLU A 157 -9.63 -17.43 13.97
C GLU A 157 -8.29 -16.76 13.67
N PHE A 158 -8.19 -15.44 13.81
CA PHE A 158 -6.96 -14.70 13.53
C PHE A 158 -6.75 -13.61 14.57
N SER A 159 -5.65 -13.68 15.32
CA SER A 159 -5.22 -12.62 16.21
C SER A 159 -4.25 -11.68 15.50
N THR A 160 -4.66 -10.43 15.33
CA THR A 160 -3.83 -9.36 14.76
C THR A 160 -2.63 -9.08 15.65
N ARG A 161 -2.85 -9.08 16.96
CA ARG A 161 -1.82 -8.78 17.95
C ARG A 161 -0.73 -9.85 17.95
N ASP A 162 -1.11 -11.12 18.05
CA ASP A 162 -0.13 -12.22 18.04
C ASP A 162 0.68 -12.25 16.73
N TYR A 163 0.04 -11.90 15.61
CA TYR A 163 0.71 -11.83 14.32
C TYR A 163 1.73 -10.67 14.25
N LEU A 164 1.37 -9.48 14.76
CA LEU A 164 2.28 -8.34 14.83
C LEU A 164 3.43 -8.55 15.82
N GLU A 165 3.20 -9.27 16.92
CA GLU A 165 4.25 -9.65 17.88
C GLU A 165 5.25 -10.63 17.26
N ARG A 166 4.79 -11.50 16.35
CA ARG A 166 5.64 -12.45 15.63
C ARG A 166 6.41 -11.83 14.47
N TYR A 167 5.86 -10.78 13.85
CA TYR A 167 6.40 -10.08 12.69
C TYR A 167 6.49 -8.57 12.95
N PRO A 168 7.39 -8.11 13.84
CA PRO A 168 7.48 -6.71 14.26
C PRO A 168 7.82 -5.73 13.12
N GLU A 169 8.42 -6.21 12.03
CA GLU A 169 8.67 -5.45 10.81
C GLU A 169 7.39 -4.99 10.10
N LEU A 170 6.27 -5.69 10.28
CA LEU A 170 4.98 -5.31 9.72
C LEU A 170 4.41 -4.09 10.42
N ALA A 171 4.64 -3.97 11.73
CA ALA A 171 4.25 -2.79 12.50
C ALA A 171 4.96 -1.51 12.01
N GLN A 172 6.20 -1.63 11.51
CA GLN A 172 6.98 -0.50 11.01
C GLN A 172 6.70 -0.18 9.53
N SER A 173 6.37 -1.18 8.72
CA SER A 173 6.09 -1.01 7.30
C SER A 173 4.64 -0.59 7.00
N GLY A 174 3.74 -0.68 7.98
CA GLY A 174 2.31 -0.35 7.81
C GLY A 174 1.56 -1.34 6.93
N VAL A 175 2.14 -2.51 6.66
CA VAL A 175 1.50 -3.58 5.89
C VAL A 175 0.45 -4.26 6.78
N ASN A 176 -0.76 -4.45 6.24
CA ASN A 176 -1.84 -5.08 6.98
C ASN A 176 -1.51 -6.56 7.28
N PRO A 177 -1.59 -7.02 8.54
CA PRO A 177 -1.23 -8.39 8.96
C PRO A 177 -1.98 -9.49 8.20
N LEU A 178 -3.28 -9.28 7.96
CA LEU A 178 -4.10 -10.28 7.30
C LEU A 178 -3.80 -10.35 5.80
N VAL A 179 -3.48 -9.21 5.17
CA VAL A 179 -3.07 -9.20 3.76
C VAL A 179 -1.73 -9.91 3.61
N HIS A 180 -0.78 -9.65 4.52
CA HIS A 180 0.52 -10.33 4.51
C HIS A 180 0.38 -11.84 4.77
N SER A 181 -0.48 -12.26 5.70
CA SER A 181 -0.69 -13.69 5.98
C SER A 181 -1.26 -14.41 4.76
N LEU A 182 -2.27 -13.84 4.10
CA LEU A 182 -2.86 -14.41 2.89
C LEU A 182 -1.85 -14.52 1.74
N GLN A 183 -1.02 -13.49 1.53
CA GLN A 183 0.01 -13.50 0.49
C GLN A 183 1.14 -14.50 0.77
N SER A 184 1.55 -14.63 2.04
CA SER A 184 2.58 -15.59 2.44
C SER A 184 2.11 -17.04 2.42
N THR A 185 0.82 -17.31 2.65
CA THR A 185 0.25 -18.66 2.49
C THR A 185 -0.05 -19.05 1.03
N ALA A 186 -0.06 -18.09 0.10
CA ALA A 186 -0.34 -18.34 -1.31
C ALA A 186 0.92 -18.68 -2.14
N ALA A 187 2.12 -18.61 -1.54
CA ALA A 187 3.41 -18.91 -2.14
C ALA A 187 3.95 -20.26 -1.63
#